data_AF-A0A944S4S6-F1
#
_entry.id   AF-A0A944S4S6-F1
#
_cell.length_a   1.000
_cell.length_b   1.000
_cell.length_c   1.000
_cell.angle_alpha   90.00
_cell.angle_beta   90.00
_cell.angle_gamma   90.00
#
_symmetry.space_group_name_H-M   'P 1'
#
loop_
_entity.id
_entity.type
_entity.pdbx_description
1 polymer ?
#
loop_
_entity_poly.entity_id
_entity_poly.type
_entity_poly.pdbx_seq_one_letter_code
_entity_poly.pdbx_strand_id
1 'polypeptide(L)'
;MRPHHILLAFLILTATCRETSPHIGSEVYLIFDITHDVEALVFDDDSLDDWTDIVGDPSLDATDFVADPSAGDGAPYDPADLDYRIWLGWSDSPPRIFVAMERVDDSFINDYSNDLSEAWRHDSVVRVQIDGDHSGGEYSFTSSNCTGCTEEEIRLRDQSQAQNYQAIITSAGDAQVGYLGAGSDWVNAPPYAAAGGALDPASGRAILEFYLTPFDSLVWSDPIASVPSQLQAGKIIGLDIAVSDFDTEPGAYHAYHTLTGPAHTWRYAERMADARLVGNGTICVTEVDTWGRIKASFVDLLD
;
A
#
# COMPACT_ATOMS: atom_id res chain seq x y z
N MET A 1 -36.95 -33.68 -55.18
CA MET A 1 -36.54 -32.38 -54.62
C MET A 1 -37.07 -32.26 -53.20
N ARG A 2 -36.18 -32.45 -52.21
CA ARG A 2 -36.29 -32.02 -50.81
C ARG A 2 -34.84 -31.79 -50.36
N PRO A 3 -34.46 -30.61 -49.84
CA PRO A 3 -33.11 -30.41 -49.34
C PRO A 3 -33.00 -31.02 -47.93
N HIS A 4 -31.91 -31.75 -47.66
CA HIS A 4 -31.50 -32.09 -46.31
C HIS A 4 -30.60 -30.97 -45.80
N HIS A 5 -31.03 -30.28 -44.76
CA HIS A 5 -30.20 -29.33 -44.04
C HIS A 5 -29.39 -30.10 -43.00
N ILE A 6 -28.06 -30.12 -43.21
CA ILE A 6 -27.08 -30.54 -42.21
C ILE A 6 -26.91 -29.36 -41.27
N LEU A 7 -27.33 -29.52 -40.01
CA LEU A 7 -27.07 -28.54 -38.95
C LEU A 7 -25.69 -28.85 -38.37
N LEU A 8 -24.71 -27.98 -38.63
CA LEU A 8 -23.39 -28.05 -38.01
C LEU A 8 -23.48 -27.34 -36.65
N ALA A 9 -23.44 -28.10 -35.55
CA ALA A 9 -23.37 -27.54 -34.21
C ALA A 9 -21.93 -27.07 -33.93
N PHE A 10 -21.71 -25.76 -33.91
CA PHE A 10 -20.49 -25.18 -33.36
C PHE A 10 -20.56 -25.25 -31.84
N LEU A 11 -19.77 -26.15 -31.25
CA LEU A 11 -19.53 -26.19 -29.81
C LEU A 11 -18.52 -25.06 -29.50
N ILE A 12 -18.99 -23.92 -29.02
CA ILE A 12 -18.12 -22.86 -28.49
C ILE A 12 -17.68 -23.33 -27.10
N LEU A 13 -16.45 -23.82 -27.02
CA LEU A 13 -15.80 -24.14 -25.77
C LEU A 13 -15.39 -22.81 -25.12
N THR A 14 -16.25 -22.25 -24.27
CA THR A 14 -15.87 -21.11 -23.41
C THR A 14 -14.92 -21.64 -22.34
N ALA A 15 -13.61 -21.57 -22.61
CA ALA A 15 -12.60 -21.68 -21.58
C ALA A 15 -12.76 -20.46 -20.67
N THR A 16 -13.43 -20.62 -19.53
CA THR A 16 -13.37 -19.64 -18.45
C THR A 16 -11.95 -19.72 -17.89
N CYS A 17 -11.07 -18.79 -18.27
CA CYS A 17 -9.93 -18.45 -17.42
C CYS A 17 -10.54 -17.92 -16.12
N ARG A 18 -10.66 -18.78 -15.11
CA ARG A 18 -10.69 -18.29 -13.74
C ARG A 18 -9.25 -17.90 -13.45
N GLU A 19 -8.97 -16.61 -13.49
CA GLU A 19 -7.83 -16.08 -12.74
C GLU A 19 -8.12 -16.44 -11.28
N THR A 20 -7.35 -17.38 -10.75
CA THR A 20 -7.27 -17.56 -9.31
C THR A 20 -6.56 -16.31 -8.82
N SER A 21 -7.30 -15.31 -8.33
CA SER A 21 -6.66 -14.20 -7.63
C SER A 21 -6.07 -14.77 -6.34
N PRO A 22 -4.75 -14.65 -6.13
CA PRO A 22 -4.13 -15.01 -4.86
C PRO A 22 -4.56 -14.05 -3.75
N HIS A 23 -5.17 -12.91 -4.06
CA HIS A 23 -5.54 -11.82 -3.16
C HIS A 23 -7.07 -11.67 -3.04
N ILE A 24 -7.54 -10.83 -2.11
CA ILE A 24 -8.98 -10.69 -1.82
C ILE A 24 -9.58 -9.44 -2.45
N GLY A 25 -10.90 -9.50 -2.65
CA GLY A 25 -11.68 -8.40 -3.22
C GLY A 25 -11.83 -8.52 -4.73
N SER A 26 -12.80 -7.78 -5.26
CA SER A 26 -12.96 -7.55 -6.71
C SER A 26 -12.49 -6.16 -7.14
N GLU A 27 -12.23 -5.30 -6.16
CA GLU A 27 -11.72 -3.95 -6.40
C GLU A 27 -10.22 -4.03 -6.73
N VAL A 28 -9.80 -3.24 -7.71
CA VAL A 28 -8.41 -3.14 -8.13
C VAL A 28 -7.98 -1.69 -7.94
N TYR A 29 -7.05 -1.46 -7.01
CA TYR A 29 -6.51 -0.14 -6.71
C TYR A 29 -5.43 0.26 -7.72
N LEU A 30 -5.24 1.57 -7.92
CA LEU A 30 -4.33 2.07 -8.94
C LEU A 30 -3.11 2.71 -8.31
N ILE A 31 -1.95 2.43 -8.90
CA ILE A 31 -0.69 3.07 -8.56
C ILE A 31 -0.14 3.64 -9.88
N PHE A 32 0.18 4.93 -9.92
CA PHE A 32 0.49 5.63 -11.17
C PHE A 32 1.99 5.70 -11.44
N ASP A 33 2.38 5.55 -12.70
CA ASP A 33 3.78 5.61 -13.14
C ASP A 33 4.30 7.04 -13.01
N ILE A 34 5.27 7.23 -12.12
CA ILE A 34 5.94 8.51 -11.88
C ILE A 34 7.44 8.43 -12.20
N THR A 35 7.88 7.40 -12.93
CA THR A 35 9.31 7.12 -13.15
C THR A 35 10.10 8.32 -13.65
N HIS A 36 9.48 9.14 -14.51
CA HIS A 36 10.14 10.27 -15.14
C HIS A 36 10.08 11.56 -14.32
N ASP A 37 9.33 11.56 -13.22
CA ASP A 37 9.00 12.74 -12.43
C ASP A 37 9.47 12.60 -10.96
N VAL A 38 10.05 11.46 -10.58
CA VAL A 38 10.55 11.20 -9.20
C VAL A 38 11.53 12.25 -8.67
N GLU A 39 12.27 12.92 -9.56
CA GLU A 39 13.23 13.98 -9.17
C GLU A 39 12.54 15.30 -8.80
N ALA A 40 11.26 15.47 -9.16
CA ALA A 40 10.47 16.65 -8.81
C ALA A 40 9.80 16.53 -7.44
N LEU A 41 9.77 15.32 -6.84
CA LEU A 41 9.22 15.12 -5.50
C LEU A 41 10.14 15.70 -4.41
N VAL A 42 9.55 16.43 -3.44
CA VAL A 42 10.27 17.08 -2.35
C VAL A 42 9.59 16.79 -1.00
N PHE A 43 10.06 15.78 -0.28
CA PHE A 43 9.36 15.27 0.91
C PHE A 43 9.36 16.16 2.17
N ASP A 44 10.12 17.27 2.19
CA ASP A 44 10.35 18.08 3.40
C ASP A 44 9.98 19.55 3.19
N ASP A 45 8.93 19.83 2.40
CA ASP A 45 8.52 21.20 2.06
C ASP A 45 7.13 21.62 2.59
N ASP A 46 6.47 20.76 3.38
CA ASP A 46 5.10 20.97 3.93
C ASP A 46 4.05 21.22 2.83
N SER A 47 4.28 20.67 1.63
CA SER A 47 3.38 20.75 0.48
C SER A 47 3.09 19.37 -0.09
N LEU A 48 2.00 19.29 -0.85
CA LEU A 48 1.66 18.15 -1.73
C LEU A 48 1.39 18.63 -3.16
N ASP A 49 1.87 19.84 -3.49
CA ASP A 49 1.68 20.44 -4.80
C ASP A 49 2.39 19.62 -5.90
N ASP A 50 3.57 19.09 -5.61
CA ASP A 50 4.32 18.21 -6.50
C ASP A 50 3.58 16.88 -6.77
N TRP A 51 3.00 16.26 -5.75
CA TRP A 51 2.13 15.09 -5.89
C TRP A 51 0.89 15.40 -6.70
N THR A 52 0.28 16.56 -6.48
CA THR A 52 -0.89 17.00 -7.23
C THR A 52 -0.54 17.25 -8.71
N ASP A 53 0.64 17.81 -8.99
CA ASP A 53 1.12 18.06 -10.35
C ASP A 53 1.46 16.76 -11.10
N ILE A 54 2.02 15.76 -10.39
CA ILE A 54 2.50 14.50 -10.98
C ILE A 54 1.38 13.46 -11.08
N VAL A 55 0.65 13.23 -9.99
CA VAL A 55 -0.36 12.17 -9.87
C VAL A 55 -1.78 12.70 -10.11
N GLY A 56 -2.05 13.95 -9.75
CA GLY A 56 -3.38 14.55 -9.83
C GLY A 56 -4.16 14.43 -8.52
N ASP A 57 -5.45 14.09 -8.62
CA ASP A 57 -6.31 13.83 -7.47
C ASP A 57 -5.75 12.69 -6.59
N PRO A 58 -6.09 12.64 -5.29
CA PRO A 58 -5.73 11.52 -4.42
C PRO A 58 -6.12 10.18 -5.04
N SER A 59 -5.20 9.21 -4.94
CA SER A 59 -5.44 7.84 -5.39
C SER A 59 -6.44 7.10 -4.50
N LEU A 60 -6.47 7.43 -3.21
CA LEU A 60 -7.41 6.93 -2.21
C LEU A 60 -7.82 8.05 -1.26
N ASP A 61 -9.00 7.92 -0.66
CA ASP A 61 -9.44 8.69 0.49
C ASP A 61 -9.94 7.77 1.62
N ALA A 62 -10.23 8.34 2.79
CA ALA A 62 -10.69 7.57 3.95
C ALA A 62 -11.95 6.72 3.69
N THR A 63 -12.77 7.06 2.68
CA THR A 63 -13.97 6.30 2.32
C THR A 63 -13.70 5.03 1.53
N ASP A 64 -12.49 4.86 1.00
CA ASP A 64 -12.03 3.62 0.37
C ASP A 64 -11.65 2.54 1.41
N PHE A 65 -11.58 2.89 2.69
CA PHE A 65 -11.13 2.01 3.77
C PHE A 65 -12.29 1.45 4.59
N VAL A 66 -12.04 0.28 5.17
CA VAL A 66 -12.92 -0.37 6.14
C VAL A 66 -12.36 -0.16 7.55
N ALA A 67 -13.16 0.45 8.43
CA ALA A 67 -12.87 0.49 9.86
C ALA A 67 -13.06 -0.92 10.47
N ASP A 68 -12.02 -1.45 11.12
CA ASP A 68 -12.07 -2.74 11.81
C ASP A 68 -12.86 -2.60 13.13
N PRO A 69 -14.08 -3.15 13.22
CA PRO A 69 -14.91 -3.03 14.41
C PRO A 69 -14.39 -3.86 15.60
N SER A 70 -13.33 -4.66 15.39
CA SER A 70 -12.69 -5.46 16.44
C SER A 70 -11.43 -4.83 17.04
N ALA A 71 -10.95 -3.73 16.46
CA ALA A 71 -9.80 -2.99 16.95
C ALA A 71 -10.25 -1.88 17.92
N GLY A 72 -9.84 -1.97 19.19
CA GLY A 72 -10.10 -0.93 20.19
C GLY A 72 -11.58 -0.60 20.35
N ASP A 73 -11.93 0.68 20.25
CA ASP A 73 -13.31 1.16 20.30
C ASP A 73 -14.12 0.81 19.03
N GLY A 74 -13.43 0.48 17.93
CA GLY A 74 -14.04 0.12 16.66
C GLY A 74 -14.87 1.27 16.07
N ALA A 75 -14.41 2.50 16.26
CA ALA A 75 -15.12 3.69 15.80
C ALA A 75 -15.27 3.67 14.27
N PRO A 76 -16.44 4.04 13.73
CA PRO A 76 -16.61 4.23 12.31
C PRO A 76 -15.89 5.50 11.86
N TYR A 77 -15.56 5.59 10.56
CA TYR A 77 -15.03 6.82 9.98
C TYR A 77 -15.92 8.04 10.27
N ASP A 78 -15.32 9.08 10.84
CA ASP A 78 -15.86 10.42 11.01
C ASP A 78 -14.79 11.45 10.58
N PRO A 79 -15.01 12.25 9.53
CA PRO A 79 -14.02 13.24 9.08
C PRO A 79 -13.79 14.38 10.06
N ALA A 80 -14.63 14.53 11.10
CA ALA A 80 -14.39 15.49 12.17
C ALA A 80 -13.37 14.98 13.21
N ASP A 81 -13.12 13.67 13.20
CA ASP A 81 -12.25 12.94 14.11
C ASP A 81 -10.92 12.63 13.39
N LEU A 82 -10.96 11.73 12.40
CA LEU A 82 -9.85 11.41 11.51
C LEU A 82 -10.27 11.45 10.03
N ASP A 83 -9.60 12.30 9.23
CA ASP A 83 -9.72 12.32 7.78
C ASP A 83 -8.36 12.25 7.09
N TYR A 84 -8.31 11.65 5.90
CA TYR A 84 -7.07 11.53 5.15
C TYR A 84 -7.25 11.24 3.66
N ARG A 85 -6.20 11.55 2.91
CA ARG A 85 -6.07 11.34 1.47
C ARG A 85 -4.69 10.81 1.15
N ILE A 86 -4.60 9.92 0.18
CA ILE A 86 -3.36 9.21 -0.16
C ILE A 86 -3.11 9.25 -1.66
N TRP A 87 -1.87 9.56 -2.05
CA TRP A 87 -1.39 9.48 -3.43
C TRP A 87 -0.42 8.31 -3.57
N LEU A 88 -0.58 7.55 -4.66
CA LEU A 88 0.18 6.33 -4.92
C LEU A 88 0.92 6.42 -6.26
N GLY A 89 2.25 6.39 -6.20
CA GLY A 89 3.14 6.37 -7.36
C GLY A 89 3.98 5.09 -7.42
N TRP A 90 4.48 4.73 -8.59
CA TRP A 90 5.50 3.70 -8.76
C TRP A 90 6.56 4.14 -9.77
N SER A 91 7.77 3.58 -9.63
CA SER A 91 8.84 3.72 -10.62
C SER A 91 9.49 2.37 -10.92
N ASP A 92 9.95 2.12 -12.15
CA ASP A 92 10.77 0.95 -12.50
C ASP A 92 12.29 1.16 -12.34
N SER A 93 12.74 2.42 -12.23
CA SER A 93 14.16 2.77 -12.32
C SER A 93 14.56 3.81 -11.27
N PRO A 94 14.90 3.39 -10.04
CA PRO A 94 14.83 2.02 -9.52
C PRO A 94 13.39 1.61 -9.12
N PRO A 95 13.11 0.29 -8.95
CA PRO A 95 11.80 -0.20 -8.52
C PRO A 95 11.43 0.32 -7.13
N ARG A 96 10.39 1.17 -7.09
CA ARG A 96 9.88 1.80 -5.87
C ARG A 96 8.37 2.00 -5.94
N ILE A 97 7.72 1.87 -4.79
CA ILE A 97 6.38 2.39 -4.52
C ILE A 97 6.54 3.68 -3.73
N PHE A 98 5.85 4.73 -4.18
CA PHE A 98 5.85 6.06 -3.58
C PHE A 98 4.46 6.28 -2.96
N VAL A 99 4.44 6.82 -1.76
CA VAL A 99 3.23 7.12 -1.01
C VAL A 99 3.33 8.52 -0.43
N ALA A 100 2.31 9.33 -0.64
CA ALA A 100 2.07 10.54 0.13
C ALA A 100 0.72 10.46 0.83
N MET A 101 0.64 11.04 2.01
CA MET A 101 -0.58 11.12 2.79
C MET A 101 -0.69 12.49 3.44
N GLU A 102 -1.86 13.11 3.28
CA GLU A 102 -2.32 14.18 4.17
C GLU A 102 -3.33 13.57 5.14
N ARG A 103 -3.15 13.82 6.44
CA ARG A 103 -4.14 13.49 7.47
C ARG A 103 -4.47 14.70 8.33
N VAL A 104 -5.70 14.73 8.82
CA VAL A 104 -6.17 15.66 9.84
C VAL A 104 -6.83 14.83 10.93
N ASP A 105 -6.43 15.09 12.17
CA ASP A 105 -6.79 14.31 13.34
C ASP A 105 -7.13 15.27 14.49
N ASP A 106 -8.24 15.05 15.18
CA ASP A 106 -8.68 15.89 16.29
C ASP A 106 -7.85 15.69 17.58
N SER A 107 -7.17 14.55 17.70
CA SER A 107 -6.41 14.11 18.86
C SER A 107 -5.12 13.38 18.46
N PHE A 108 -4.05 14.14 18.28
CA PHE A 108 -2.78 13.59 17.81
C PHE A 108 -1.87 13.05 18.96
N ILE A 109 -1.87 11.74 19.19
CA ILE A 109 -1.02 11.00 20.15
C ILE A 109 0.26 10.50 19.47
N ASN A 110 1.32 11.29 19.60
CA ASN A 110 2.56 11.06 18.84
C ASN A 110 3.87 11.20 19.64
N ASP A 111 3.84 10.90 20.94
CA ASP A 111 5.04 10.88 21.80
C ASP A 111 5.68 9.48 21.80
N TYR A 112 6.75 9.30 21.01
CA TYR A 112 7.52 8.04 20.98
C TYR A 112 9.02 8.28 20.80
N SER A 113 9.82 7.28 21.19
CA SER A 113 11.28 7.38 21.41
C SER A 113 12.15 7.45 20.14
N ASN A 114 11.55 7.72 18.97
CA ASN A 114 12.13 7.49 17.63
C ASN A 114 12.47 6.01 17.32
N ASP A 115 11.94 5.07 18.11
CA ASP A 115 12.02 3.64 17.82
C ASP A 115 10.80 3.21 16.99
N LEU A 116 11.04 2.81 15.72
CA LEU A 116 10.01 2.28 14.84
C LEU A 116 9.26 1.10 15.48
N SER A 117 9.88 0.31 16.35
CA SER A 117 9.21 -0.84 16.98
C SER A 117 8.09 -0.45 17.96
N GLU A 118 8.10 0.79 18.45
CA GLU A 118 7.06 1.33 19.33
C GLU A 118 5.99 2.10 18.55
N ALA A 119 6.31 2.52 17.32
CA ALA A 119 5.55 3.51 16.60
C ALA A 119 4.09 3.09 16.35
N TRP A 120 3.82 1.80 16.11
CA TRP A 120 2.48 1.23 15.86
C TRP A 120 1.38 1.58 16.89
N ARG A 121 1.75 2.15 18.03
CA ARG A 121 0.89 2.62 19.12
C ARG A 121 0.48 4.09 19.01
N HIS A 122 0.85 4.77 17.93
CA HIS A 122 0.73 6.22 17.77
C HIS A 122 0.04 6.58 16.44
N ASP A 123 -0.62 7.73 16.39
CA ASP A 123 -1.49 8.15 15.27
C ASP A 123 -0.77 8.40 13.96
N SER A 124 0.51 8.71 14.04
CA SER A 124 1.30 9.01 12.85
C SER A 124 1.59 7.80 11.97
N VAL A 125 1.17 6.59 12.37
CA VAL A 125 1.51 5.35 11.68
C VAL A 125 0.58 5.07 10.51
N VAL A 126 1.18 5.11 9.33
CA VAL A 126 0.65 4.47 8.13
C VAL A 126 1.41 3.17 7.94
N ARG A 127 0.69 2.05 7.87
CA ARG A 127 1.27 0.75 7.52
C ARG A 127 0.99 0.44 6.05
N VAL A 128 2.01 0.02 5.32
CA VAL A 128 1.91 -0.35 3.91
C VAL A 128 2.46 -1.76 3.74
N GLN A 129 1.60 -2.69 3.35
CA GLN A 129 1.98 -4.06 3.03
C GLN A 129 2.06 -4.24 1.52
N ILE A 130 3.15 -4.83 1.04
CA ILE A 130 3.39 -5.00 -0.40
C ILE A 130 3.81 -6.45 -0.69
N ASP A 131 3.13 -7.07 -1.65
CA ASP A 131 3.48 -8.36 -2.25
C ASP A 131 3.75 -8.13 -3.76
N GLY A 132 5.02 -7.88 -4.07
CA GLY A 132 5.42 -7.31 -5.36
C GLY A 132 5.32 -8.27 -6.55
N ASP A 133 5.37 -9.59 -6.33
CA ASP A 133 5.18 -10.61 -7.36
C ASP A 133 3.80 -11.26 -7.33
N HIS A 134 2.91 -10.79 -6.44
CA HIS A 134 1.54 -11.27 -6.30
C HIS A 134 1.49 -12.75 -5.91
N SER A 135 2.47 -13.21 -5.11
CA SER A 135 2.59 -14.63 -4.75
C SER A 135 1.59 -15.08 -3.67
N GLY A 136 1.11 -14.15 -2.84
CA GLY A 136 0.24 -14.42 -1.70
C GLY A 136 0.92 -15.25 -0.61
N GLY A 137 0.10 -15.81 0.28
CA GLY A 137 0.57 -16.71 1.33
C GLY A 137 1.11 -16.01 2.59
N GLU A 138 1.44 -16.82 3.59
CA GLU A 138 2.03 -16.34 4.84
C GLU A 138 3.44 -15.80 4.60
N TYR A 139 3.70 -14.56 5.03
CA TYR A 139 4.99 -13.90 4.88
C TYR A 139 5.60 -13.41 6.19
N SER A 140 4.81 -13.31 7.27
CA SER A 140 5.37 -13.06 8.61
C SER A 140 5.60 -14.37 9.37
N PHE A 141 6.85 -14.63 9.75
CA PHE A 141 7.29 -15.84 10.43
C PHE A 141 7.95 -15.53 11.77
N THR A 142 7.53 -16.29 12.77
CA THR A 142 8.02 -16.28 14.15
C THR A 142 8.21 -17.72 14.62
N SER A 143 8.79 -17.91 15.81
CA SER A 143 8.89 -19.23 16.44
C SER A 143 7.53 -19.87 16.73
N SER A 144 6.46 -19.07 16.81
CA SER A 144 5.09 -19.55 17.11
C SER A 144 4.36 -20.17 15.92
N ASN A 145 4.70 -19.76 14.69
CA ASN A 145 4.05 -20.20 13.45
C ASN A 145 4.99 -20.93 12.48
N CYS A 146 6.30 -21.00 12.76
CA CYS A 146 7.26 -21.80 12.01
C CYS A 146 7.67 -23.05 12.80
N THR A 147 6.79 -24.06 12.84
CA THR A 147 7.05 -25.29 13.61
C THR A 147 8.24 -26.06 13.03
N GLY A 148 9.27 -26.28 13.84
CA GLY A 148 10.47 -27.03 13.46
C GLY A 148 11.53 -26.20 12.74
N CYS A 149 11.28 -24.91 12.51
CA CYS A 149 12.26 -24.00 11.94
C CYS A 149 13.29 -23.58 12.99
N THR A 150 14.53 -23.44 12.56
CA THR A 150 15.61 -22.76 13.27
C THR A 150 15.39 -21.24 13.26
N GLU A 151 16.08 -20.53 14.14
CA GLU A 151 16.06 -19.05 14.14
C GLU A 151 16.53 -18.47 12.81
N GLU A 152 17.52 -19.10 12.16
CA GLU A 152 18.04 -18.68 10.87
C GLU A 152 17.00 -18.89 9.75
N GLU A 153 16.31 -20.04 9.74
CA GLU A 153 15.22 -20.29 8.79
C GLU A 153 14.05 -19.32 8.97
N ILE A 154 13.76 -18.90 10.21
CA ILE A 154 12.76 -17.86 10.47
C ILE A 154 13.23 -16.53 9.90
N ARG A 155 14.47 -16.10 10.20
CA ARG A 155 15.02 -14.82 9.69
C ARG A 155 15.11 -14.78 8.17
N LEU A 156 15.40 -15.90 7.53
CA LEU A 156 15.46 -15.99 6.07
C LEU A 156 14.09 -15.94 5.41
N ARG A 157 13.02 -16.36 6.11
CA ARG A 157 11.67 -16.43 5.54
C ARG A 157 10.81 -15.23 5.91
N ASP A 158 10.99 -14.66 7.10
CA ASP A 158 10.20 -13.52 7.57
C ASP A 158 10.37 -12.34 6.62
N GLN A 159 9.24 -11.93 6.05
CA GLN A 159 9.11 -10.81 5.11
C GLN A 159 9.99 -10.90 3.87
N SER A 160 10.36 -12.11 3.46
CA SER A 160 11.24 -12.32 2.30
C SER A 160 10.52 -12.05 0.98
N GLN A 161 9.31 -12.61 0.80
CA GLN A 161 8.55 -12.51 -0.45
C GLN A 161 7.50 -11.39 -0.48
N ALA A 162 7.15 -10.86 0.68
CA ALA A 162 6.27 -9.70 0.84
C ALA A 162 6.71 -8.95 2.10
N GLN A 163 6.46 -7.65 2.18
CA GLN A 163 6.97 -6.81 3.26
C GLN A 163 5.85 -6.00 3.92
N ASN A 164 5.99 -5.74 5.22
CA ASN A 164 5.13 -4.87 6.01
C ASN A 164 5.94 -3.67 6.50
N TYR A 165 5.74 -2.52 5.84
CA TYR A 165 6.38 -1.28 6.19
C TYR A 165 5.47 -0.42 7.08
N GLN A 166 6.11 0.47 7.82
CA GLN A 166 5.48 1.52 8.58
C GLN A 166 6.19 2.82 8.28
N ALA A 167 5.42 3.88 8.04
CA ALA A 167 5.90 5.23 7.93
C ALA A 167 5.23 6.06 9.03
N ILE A 168 6.02 6.95 9.63
CA ILE A 168 5.62 7.76 10.77
C ILE A 168 6.12 9.19 10.64
N ILE A 169 5.36 10.12 11.18
CA ILE A 169 5.78 11.48 11.49
C ILE A 169 6.13 11.51 12.96
N THR A 170 7.25 12.08 13.34
CA THR A 170 7.71 12.24 14.72
C THR A 170 7.05 13.45 15.38
N SER A 171 7.06 13.49 16.71
CA SER A 171 6.66 14.70 17.46
C SER A 171 7.50 15.94 17.14
N ALA A 172 8.69 15.76 16.58
CA ALA A 172 9.56 16.85 16.11
C ALA A 172 9.19 17.36 14.71
N GLY A 173 8.28 16.69 14.00
CA GLY A 173 7.91 16.99 12.61
C GLY A 173 8.76 16.25 11.56
N ASP A 174 9.83 15.55 11.95
CA ASP A 174 10.61 14.70 11.05
C ASP A 174 9.82 13.43 10.70
N ALA A 175 10.04 12.82 9.53
CA ALA A 175 9.44 11.52 9.18
C ALA A 175 10.44 10.37 9.19
N GLN A 176 9.94 9.15 9.40
CA GLN A 176 10.71 7.91 9.31
C GLN A 176 9.89 6.85 8.57
N VAL A 177 10.56 5.98 7.84
CA VAL A 177 9.94 4.82 7.21
C VAL A 177 10.82 3.59 7.39
N GLY A 178 10.19 2.44 7.57
CA GLY A 178 10.91 1.18 7.61
C GLY A 178 10.04 -0.02 7.90
N TYR A 179 10.62 -1.20 7.80
CA TYR A 179 10.05 -2.44 8.32
C TYR A 179 10.86 -2.94 9.52
N LEU A 180 10.27 -3.84 10.31
CA LEU A 180 10.83 -4.38 11.55
C LEU A 180 11.42 -5.79 11.39
N GLY A 181 11.59 -6.26 10.16
CA GLY A 181 12.18 -7.57 9.88
C GLY A 181 13.71 -7.57 9.93
N ALA A 182 14.31 -8.75 9.76
CA ALA A 182 15.77 -8.88 9.72
C ALA A 182 16.33 -8.16 8.49
N GLY A 183 17.31 -7.27 8.68
CA GLY A 183 17.87 -6.44 7.60
C GLY A 183 17.32 -5.00 7.57
N SER A 184 16.51 -4.63 8.57
CA SER A 184 16.02 -3.26 8.79
C SER A 184 17.08 -2.17 8.61
N ASP A 185 18.32 -2.41 9.07
CA ASP A 185 19.42 -1.44 9.04
C ASP A 185 19.73 -0.91 7.62
N TRP A 186 19.57 -1.73 6.59
CA TRP A 186 19.86 -1.32 5.22
C TRP A 186 18.60 -1.07 4.38
N VAL A 187 17.50 -1.78 4.63
CA VAL A 187 16.24 -1.60 3.89
C VAL A 187 15.57 -0.28 4.25
N ASN A 188 15.70 0.16 5.51
CA ASN A 188 15.07 1.39 5.99
C ASN A 188 15.89 2.65 5.64
N ALA A 189 16.89 2.52 4.75
CA ALA A 189 17.78 3.59 4.37
C ALA A 189 17.85 3.75 2.84
N PRO A 190 18.23 4.92 2.32
CA PRO A 190 18.50 5.10 0.90
C PRO A 190 19.56 4.08 0.42
N PRO A 191 19.37 3.47 -0.76
CA PRO A 191 18.39 3.82 -1.80
C PRO A 191 17.04 3.08 -1.71
N TYR A 192 16.77 2.32 -0.65
CA TYR A 192 15.62 1.41 -0.57
C TYR A 192 14.38 2.03 0.10
N ALA A 193 14.59 2.94 1.03
CA ALA A 193 13.52 3.72 1.62
C ALA A 193 14.01 5.10 2.03
N ALA A 194 13.11 6.09 1.97
CA ALA A 194 13.27 7.39 2.59
C ALA A 194 11.89 7.97 2.88
N ALA A 195 11.81 8.83 3.88
CA ALA A 195 10.62 9.57 4.22
C ALA A 195 10.97 11.03 4.51
N GLY A 196 9.99 11.90 4.29
CA GLY A 196 9.92 13.25 4.80
C GLY A 196 8.49 13.57 5.20
N GLY A 197 8.29 14.71 5.82
CA GLY A 197 6.96 15.13 6.20
C GLY A 197 6.92 16.41 7.00
N ALA A 198 5.71 16.75 7.42
CA ALA A 198 5.44 17.94 8.21
C ALA A 198 4.30 17.67 9.20
N LEU A 199 4.35 18.34 10.34
CA LEU A 199 3.28 18.32 11.33
C LEU A 199 2.93 19.76 11.70
N ASP A 200 1.65 20.09 11.63
CA ASP A 200 1.07 21.26 12.28
C ASP A 200 0.27 20.82 13.52
N PRO A 201 0.86 20.85 14.72
CA PRO A 201 0.19 20.43 15.93
C PRO A 201 -1.02 21.30 16.31
N ALA A 202 -1.14 22.51 15.74
CA ALA A 202 -2.25 23.40 16.07
C ALA A 202 -3.54 23.03 15.33
N SER A 203 -3.41 22.44 14.13
CA SER A 203 -4.55 22.00 13.32
C SER A 203 -4.74 20.49 13.32
N GLY A 204 -3.79 19.72 13.88
CA GLY A 204 -3.82 18.27 13.80
C GLY A 204 -3.48 17.74 12.40
N ARG A 205 -3.06 18.63 11.49
CA ARG A 205 -2.69 18.29 10.12
C ARG A 205 -1.28 17.72 10.08
N ALA A 206 -1.10 16.63 9.35
CA ALA A 206 0.20 16.01 9.12
C ALA A 206 0.35 15.56 7.67
N ILE A 207 1.52 15.81 7.08
CA ILE A 207 1.94 15.30 5.76
C ILE A 207 3.02 14.26 5.98
N LEU A 208 2.88 13.12 5.31
CA LEU A 208 3.87 12.06 5.29
C LEU A 208 4.12 11.63 3.85
N GLU A 209 5.37 11.68 3.42
CA GLU A 209 5.80 11.33 2.08
C GLU A 209 6.97 10.37 2.13
N PHE A 210 6.92 9.29 1.37
CA PHE A 210 7.96 8.27 1.41
C PHE A 210 7.99 7.40 0.17
N TYR A 211 9.10 6.69 0.01
CA TYR A 211 9.19 5.57 -0.93
C TYR A 211 9.68 4.30 -0.25
N LEU A 212 9.31 3.17 -0.86
CA LEU A 212 9.63 1.81 -0.45
C LEU A 212 10.09 1.00 -1.66
N THR A 213 11.17 0.24 -1.54
CA THR A 213 11.53 -0.78 -2.52
C THR A 213 10.89 -2.12 -2.13
N PRO A 214 9.92 -2.63 -2.89
CA PRO A 214 9.41 -3.99 -2.69
C PRO A 214 10.43 -5.03 -3.18
N PHE A 215 10.45 -6.20 -2.54
CA PHE A 215 11.31 -7.32 -2.88
C PHE A 215 10.50 -8.60 -3.09
N ASP A 216 10.74 -9.29 -4.21
CA ASP A 216 10.21 -10.63 -4.46
C ASP A 216 11.02 -11.70 -3.67
N SER A 217 12.25 -11.34 -3.26
CA SER A 217 13.10 -12.16 -2.38
C SER A 217 14.08 -11.26 -1.62
N LEU A 218 13.72 -10.82 -0.43
CA LEU A 218 14.59 -10.11 0.49
C LEU A 218 15.50 -11.11 1.23
N VAL A 219 16.82 -10.90 1.10
CA VAL A 219 17.84 -11.64 1.84
C VAL A 219 18.44 -10.72 2.88
N TRP A 220 18.01 -10.89 4.13
CA TRP A 220 18.31 -9.96 5.23
C TRP A 220 19.81 -9.63 5.39
N SER A 221 20.67 -10.62 5.13
CA SER A 221 22.12 -10.53 5.31
C SER A 221 22.88 -10.05 4.08
N ASP A 222 22.23 -9.96 2.92
CA ASP A 222 22.88 -9.67 1.64
C ASP A 222 21.96 -8.84 0.72
N PRO A 223 22.11 -7.51 0.71
CA PRO A 223 21.35 -6.63 -0.18
C PRO A 223 21.57 -6.95 -1.67
N ILE A 224 22.74 -7.50 -2.05
CA ILE A 224 23.06 -7.83 -3.45
C ILE A 224 22.36 -9.11 -3.89
N ALA A 225 22.20 -10.07 -2.97
CA ALA A 225 21.45 -11.30 -3.22
C ALA A 225 19.93 -11.09 -3.18
N SER A 226 19.47 -9.97 -2.64
CA SER A 226 18.04 -9.61 -2.63
C SER A 226 17.54 -9.30 -4.04
N VAL A 227 16.29 -9.63 -4.32
CA VAL A 227 15.64 -9.43 -5.63
C VAL A 227 14.52 -8.40 -5.48
N PRO A 228 14.76 -7.13 -5.85
CA PRO A 228 13.69 -6.14 -5.93
C PRO A 228 12.63 -6.57 -6.94
N SER A 229 11.38 -6.25 -6.65
CA SER A 229 10.27 -6.57 -7.54
C SER A 229 10.42 -5.85 -8.87
N GLN A 230 10.18 -6.55 -9.97
CA GLN A 230 10.14 -5.94 -11.30
C GLN A 230 8.82 -5.19 -11.46
N LEU A 231 8.83 -3.87 -11.29
CA LEU A 231 7.66 -3.02 -11.49
C LEU A 231 7.56 -2.62 -12.96
N GLN A 232 6.39 -2.78 -13.55
CA GLN A 232 6.12 -2.41 -14.95
C GLN A 232 4.63 -2.15 -15.16
N ALA A 233 4.31 -1.31 -16.13
CA ALA A 233 2.94 -0.99 -16.48
C ALA A 233 2.10 -2.25 -16.75
N GLY A 234 0.91 -2.30 -16.16
CA GLY A 234 -0.03 -3.40 -16.25
C GLY A 234 0.19 -4.54 -15.26
N LYS A 235 1.31 -4.57 -14.52
CA LYS A 235 1.53 -5.57 -13.46
C LYS A 235 0.50 -5.40 -12.34
N ILE A 236 0.04 -6.51 -11.79
CA ILE A 236 -0.73 -6.57 -10.55
C ILE A 236 0.22 -6.96 -9.43
N ILE A 237 0.12 -6.27 -8.29
CA ILE A 237 0.82 -6.54 -7.04
C ILE A 237 -0.21 -6.62 -5.92
N GLY A 238 0.19 -7.14 -4.75
CA GLY A 238 -0.58 -7.00 -3.52
C GLY A 238 -0.31 -5.70 -2.83
N LEU A 239 -1.38 -5.06 -2.39
CA LEU A 239 -1.33 -3.88 -1.56
C LEU A 239 -2.37 -3.98 -0.44
N ASP A 240 -1.94 -3.69 0.78
CA ASP A 240 -2.85 -3.24 1.84
C ASP A 240 -2.24 -2.01 2.50
N ILE A 241 -3.10 -1.08 2.88
CA ILE A 241 -2.73 0.11 3.63
C ILE A 241 -3.59 0.12 4.86
N ALA A 242 -2.99 0.47 6.00
CA ALA A 242 -3.72 0.68 7.22
C ALA A 242 -3.33 1.97 7.93
N VAL A 243 -4.34 2.67 8.42
CA VAL A 243 -4.23 3.93 9.16
C VAL A 243 -4.79 3.70 10.56
N SER A 244 -4.03 4.10 11.57
CA SER A 244 -4.41 3.93 12.98
C SER A 244 -4.82 5.26 13.59
N ASP A 245 -5.67 5.17 14.60
CA ASP A 245 -6.25 6.33 15.29
C ASP A 245 -6.37 6.06 16.80
N PHE A 246 -6.04 7.04 17.64
CA PHE A 246 -5.82 6.92 19.08
C PHE A 246 -6.16 8.23 19.81
N ASP A 247 -7.29 8.27 20.53
CA ASP A 247 -7.69 9.53 21.21
C ASP A 247 -7.25 9.63 22.67
N THR A 248 -6.87 8.51 23.28
CA THR A 248 -6.78 8.40 24.75
C THR A 248 -5.38 8.18 25.26
N GLU A 249 -4.72 7.12 24.81
CA GLU A 249 -3.35 6.77 25.18
C GLU A 249 -2.68 5.89 24.12
N PRO A 250 -1.34 5.84 24.08
CA PRO A 250 -0.62 5.02 23.10
C PRO A 250 -1.05 3.54 23.11
N GLY A 251 -1.46 3.04 21.95
CA GLY A 251 -1.87 1.65 21.75
C GLY A 251 -3.34 1.36 22.14
N ALA A 252 -4.10 2.36 22.59
CA ALA A 252 -5.54 2.26 22.82
C ALA A 252 -6.31 2.75 21.58
N TYR A 253 -6.44 1.88 20.57
CA TYR A 253 -7.10 2.21 19.30
C TYR A 253 -8.48 2.85 19.52
N HIS A 254 -8.69 4.02 18.94
CA HIS A 254 -10.03 4.56 18.69
C HIS A 254 -10.61 3.92 17.42
N ALA A 255 -9.88 4.05 16.31
CA ALA A 255 -10.17 3.42 15.03
C ALA A 255 -8.94 2.73 14.43
N TYR A 256 -9.20 1.78 13.53
CA TYR A 256 -8.19 1.15 12.69
C TYR A 256 -8.76 0.91 11.30
N HIS A 257 -8.33 1.70 10.33
CA HIS A 257 -8.83 1.66 8.96
C HIS A 257 -7.90 0.81 8.10
N THR A 258 -8.45 -0.11 7.31
CA THR A 258 -7.68 -0.98 6.41
C THR A 258 -8.31 -1.00 5.02
N LEU A 259 -7.49 -1.08 3.98
CA LEU A 259 -7.98 -1.07 2.59
C LEU A 259 -8.85 -2.29 2.27
N THR A 260 -8.55 -3.42 2.90
CA THR A 260 -9.19 -4.71 2.58
C THR A 260 -10.26 -5.13 3.58
N GLY A 261 -10.13 -4.79 4.88
CA GLY A 261 -11.06 -5.15 5.95
C GLY A 261 -10.70 -6.42 6.75
N PRO A 262 -10.21 -7.53 6.15
CA PRO A 262 -9.79 -8.69 6.94
C PRO A 262 -8.58 -8.45 7.84
N ALA A 263 -8.69 -8.96 9.07
CA ALA A 263 -7.58 -8.98 10.00
C ALA A 263 -6.37 -9.75 9.43
N HIS A 264 -5.17 -9.34 9.86
CA HIS A 264 -3.89 -10.03 9.62
C HIS A 264 -3.26 -9.91 8.21
N THR A 265 -3.53 -8.84 7.47
CA THR A 265 -2.76 -8.48 6.26
C THR A 265 -1.27 -8.33 6.55
N TRP A 266 -0.90 -7.93 7.78
CA TRP A 266 0.48 -7.95 8.29
C TRP A 266 1.16 -9.33 8.32
N ARG A 267 0.43 -10.42 8.05
CA ARG A 267 0.93 -11.81 8.09
C ARG A 267 0.66 -12.60 6.81
N TYR A 268 -0.47 -12.36 6.16
CA TYR A 268 -0.97 -13.15 5.03
C TYR A 268 -1.14 -12.26 3.82
N ALA A 269 -0.24 -12.40 2.84
CA ALA A 269 -0.27 -11.63 1.61
C ALA A 269 -1.48 -11.97 0.75
N GLU A 270 -2.04 -13.18 0.89
CA GLU A 270 -3.31 -13.52 0.23
C GLU A 270 -4.51 -12.69 0.67
N ARG A 271 -4.35 -11.88 1.73
CA ARG A 271 -5.38 -10.97 2.24
C ARG A 271 -5.18 -9.52 1.80
N MET A 272 -4.14 -9.23 1.02
CA MET A 272 -3.98 -7.92 0.39
C MET A 272 -5.02 -7.75 -0.73
N ALA A 273 -5.22 -6.52 -1.19
CA ALA A 273 -5.99 -6.22 -2.39
C ALA A 273 -5.11 -6.28 -3.63
N ASP A 274 -5.74 -6.50 -4.78
CA ASP A 274 -5.09 -6.32 -6.07
C ASP A 274 -4.83 -4.83 -6.31
N ALA A 275 -3.57 -4.47 -6.57
CA ALA A 275 -3.19 -3.14 -7.04
C ALA A 275 -2.52 -3.23 -8.41
N ARG A 276 -3.00 -2.44 -9.37
CA ARG A 276 -2.51 -2.41 -10.74
C ARG A 276 -1.61 -1.20 -10.97
N LEU A 277 -0.41 -1.47 -11.45
CA LEU A 277 0.55 -0.46 -11.89
C LEU A 277 0.07 0.14 -13.21
N VAL A 278 -0.33 1.40 -13.21
CA VAL A 278 -0.79 2.12 -14.39
C VAL A 278 0.41 2.84 -15.01
N GLY A 279 0.71 2.57 -16.28
CA GLY A 279 1.78 3.27 -17.01
C GLY A 279 1.30 4.59 -17.63
N ASN A 280 2.24 5.42 -18.11
CA ASN A 280 1.97 6.69 -18.78
C ASN A 280 1.33 6.60 -20.19
N GLY A 281 0.63 5.48 -20.49
CA GLY A 281 -0.08 5.24 -21.74
C GLY A 281 -1.60 5.22 -21.55
N THR A 282 -2.35 5.66 -22.57
CA THR A 282 -3.81 5.66 -22.57
C THR A 282 -4.36 4.29 -22.15
N ILE A 283 -5.17 4.26 -21.09
CA ILE A 283 -5.86 3.04 -20.64
C ILE A 283 -6.69 2.50 -21.80
N CYS A 284 -6.29 1.37 -22.39
CA CYS A 284 -7.18 0.60 -23.26
C CYS A 284 -8.24 -0.05 -22.36
N VAL A 285 -9.35 0.65 -22.18
CA VAL A 285 -10.52 0.15 -21.46
C VAL A 285 -11.10 -1.02 -22.25
N THR A 286 -10.95 -2.24 -21.73
CA THR A 286 -11.82 -3.36 -22.10
C THR A 286 -13.03 -3.33 -21.18
N GLU A 287 -14.22 -3.51 -21.77
CA GLU A 287 -15.57 -3.20 -21.29
C GLU A 287 -16.06 -3.93 -20.01
N VAL A 288 -15.18 -4.39 -19.11
CA VAL A 288 -15.55 -5.19 -17.93
C VAL A 288 -15.08 -4.57 -16.58
N ASP A 289 -14.24 -3.53 -16.59
CA ASP A 289 -13.81 -2.88 -15.34
C ASP A 289 -14.82 -1.79 -14.91
N THR A 290 -15.69 -2.14 -13.97
CA THR A 290 -16.80 -1.32 -13.51
C THR A 290 -16.40 -0.08 -12.68
N TRP A 291 -16.93 1.07 -13.11
CA TRP A 291 -17.42 2.26 -12.38
C TRP A 291 -16.52 3.13 -11.49
N GLY A 292 -15.37 2.69 -10.95
CA GLY A 292 -14.46 3.54 -10.16
C GLY A 292 -13.53 4.44 -10.99
N ARG A 293 -13.12 3.99 -12.18
CA ARG A 293 -12.15 4.68 -13.08
C ARG A 293 -12.72 5.86 -13.88
N ILE A 294 -13.95 6.28 -13.61
CA ILE A 294 -14.62 7.37 -14.34
C ILE A 294 -14.26 8.76 -13.82
N LYS A 295 -13.78 8.94 -12.58
CA LYS A 295 -13.71 10.29 -12.01
C LYS A 295 -12.68 11.25 -12.65
N ALA A 296 -11.59 10.77 -13.26
CA ALA A 296 -10.61 11.65 -13.91
C ALA A 296 -10.69 11.72 -15.45
N SER A 297 -11.56 10.96 -16.12
CA SER A 297 -11.70 11.05 -17.59
C SER A 297 -12.73 12.10 -18.07
N PHE A 298 -13.27 12.94 -17.17
CA PHE A 298 -14.42 13.82 -17.46
C PHE A 298 -14.25 15.33 -17.20
N VAL A 299 -13.05 15.86 -16.91
CA VAL A 299 -12.90 17.32 -16.75
C VAL A 299 -12.30 18.02 -17.99
N ASP A 300 -11.50 17.36 -18.83
CA ASP A 300 -10.80 18.04 -19.94
C ASP A 300 -11.34 17.78 -21.36
N LEU A 301 -12.67 17.72 -21.51
CA LEU A 301 -13.29 17.83 -22.86
C LEU A 301 -14.35 18.92 -22.99
N LEU A 302 -14.44 19.86 -22.04
CA LEU A 302 -15.20 21.10 -22.21
C LEU A 302 -14.49 22.27 -21.51
N ASP A 303 -13.46 22.81 -22.16
CA ASP A 303 -13.40 24.21 -22.62
C ASP A 303 -12.21 24.47 -23.57
#